data_AF-A0A6H1Z9L0-F1
#
_entry.id   AF-A0A6H1Z9L0-F1
#
_cell.length_a   1.000
_cell.length_b   1.000
_cell.length_c   1.000
_cell.angle_alpha   90.00
_cell.angle_beta   90.00
_cell.angle_gamma   90.00
#
_symmetry.space_group_name_H-M   'P 1'
#
loop_
_entity.id
_entity.type
_entity.pdbx_description
1 polymer ?
#
loop_
_entity_poly.entity_id
_entity_poly.type
_entity_poly.pdbx_seq_one_letter_code
_entity_poly.pdbx_strand_id
1 'polypeptide(L)'
;MNEDEIKQKLDLLADHQAQRDAIALQKAELADAILTTEIKAQLAEIDAEFAGKTEAVNANIAVLETEVKQAVVEHGTSVKGTFLHAIWNKGHVSWDTRSLDGYAVAHPELLSFRKEGEPSVSLRKV
;
A
#
# COMPACT_ATOMS: atom_id res chain seq x y z
N MET A 1 -16.13 28.95 -0.90
CA MET A 1 -16.08 28.42 -2.27
C MET A 1 -17.44 27.83 -2.55
N ASN A 2 -18.16 28.38 -3.52
CA ASN A 2 -19.51 27.92 -3.84
C ASN A 2 -19.45 26.68 -4.73
N GLU A 3 -20.54 25.92 -4.82
CA GLU A 3 -20.60 24.64 -5.55
C GLU A 3 -20.04 24.76 -6.98
N ASP A 4 -20.37 25.84 -7.69
CA ASP A 4 -19.89 26.09 -9.05
C ASP A 4 -18.37 26.29 -9.14
N GLU A 5 -17.76 26.94 -8.14
CA GLU A 5 -16.31 27.09 -8.06
C GLU A 5 -15.61 25.76 -7.74
N ILE A 6 -16.27 24.87 -6.97
CA ILE A 6 -15.75 23.52 -6.70
C ILE A 6 -15.74 22.70 -7.99
N LYS A 7 -16.84 22.72 -8.76
CA LYS A 7 -16.95 22.03 -10.04
C LYS A 7 -15.90 22.50 -11.03
N GLN A 8 -15.74 23.82 -11.20
CA GLN A 8 -14.69 24.37 -12.07
C GLN A 8 -13.29 23.92 -11.67
N LYS A 9 -12.98 23.84 -10.37
CA LYS A 9 -11.68 23.33 -9.91
C LYS A 9 -11.51 21.83 -10.13
N LEU A 10 -12.58 21.03 -10.04
CA LEU A 10 -12.55 19.61 -10.36
C LEU A 10 -12.34 19.38 -11.85
N ASP A 11 -12.95 20.19 -12.71
CA ASP A 11 -12.76 20.14 -14.16
C ASP A 11 -11.32 20.51 -14.53
N LEU A 12 -10.80 21.62 -13.99
CA LEU A 12 -9.39 22.01 -14.15
C LEU A 12 -8.42 20.92 -13.64
N LEU A 13 -8.75 20.27 -12.52
CA LEU A 13 -7.95 19.17 -12.00
C LEU A 13 -7.97 17.97 -12.95
N ALA A 14 -9.11 17.65 -13.54
CA ALA A 14 -9.23 16.58 -14.53
C ALA A 14 -8.39 16.87 -15.79
N ASP A 15 -8.40 18.12 -16.27
CA ASP A 15 -7.56 18.56 -17.39
C ASP A 15 -6.07 18.39 -17.08
N HIS A 16 -5.63 18.82 -15.90
CA HIS A 16 -4.23 18.63 -15.47
C HIS A 16 -3.86 17.14 -15.33
N GLN A 17 -4.78 16.30 -14.85
CA GLN A 17 -4.57 14.86 -14.81
C GLN A 17 -4.44 14.28 -16.22
N ALA A 18 -5.27 14.69 -17.17
CA ALA A 18 -5.18 14.25 -18.57
C ALA A 18 -3.86 14.69 -19.23
N GLN A 19 -3.42 15.94 -18.99
CA GLN A 19 -2.12 16.43 -19.47
C GLN A 19 -0.96 15.58 -18.93
N ARG A 20 -0.97 15.29 -17.61
CA ARG A 20 0.05 14.44 -16.99
C ARG A 20 0.03 13.03 -17.58
N ASP A 21 -1.16 12.45 -17.76
CA ASP A 21 -1.31 11.09 -18.30
C ASP A 21 -0.81 11.03 -19.76
N ALA A 22 -1.03 12.08 -20.57
CA ALA A 22 -0.47 12.21 -21.93
C ALA A 22 1.06 12.32 -21.94
N ILE A 23 1.65 13.12 -21.04
CA ILE A 23 3.11 13.21 -20.88
C ILE A 23 3.70 11.85 -20.44
N ALA A 24 3.01 11.14 -19.55
CA ALA A 24 3.43 9.81 -19.11
C ALA A 24 3.41 8.79 -20.27
N LEU A 25 2.42 8.86 -21.15
CA LEU A 25 2.37 8.04 -22.36
C LEU A 25 3.54 8.36 -23.31
N GLN A 26 3.81 9.63 -23.59
CA GLN A 26 4.95 10.04 -24.41
C GLN A 26 6.28 9.56 -23.83
N LYS A 27 6.44 9.65 -22.50
CA LYS A 27 7.61 9.11 -21.81
C LYS A 27 7.71 7.59 -21.98
N ALA A 28 6.60 6.87 -21.89
CA ALA A 28 6.56 5.42 -22.08
C ALA A 28 6.92 5.04 -23.52
N GLU A 29 6.41 5.76 -24.53
CA GLU A 29 6.76 5.56 -25.94
C GLU A 29 8.25 5.78 -26.20
N LEU A 30 8.84 6.86 -25.66
CA LEU A 30 10.28 7.11 -25.75
C LEU A 30 11.09 6.03 -25.01
N ALA A 31 10.60 5.58 -23.85
CA ALA A 31 11.22 4.48 -23.13
C ALA A 31 11.18 3.18 -23.93
N ASP A 32 10.05 2.85 -24.56
CA ASP A 32 9.89 1.66 -25.42
C ASP A 32 10.72 1.76 -26.71
N ALA A 33 10.93 2.96 -27.26
CA ALA A 33 11.84 3.17 -28.37
C ALA A 33 13.30 2.88 -28.00
N ILE A 34 13.69 3.13 -26.74
CA ILE A 34 15.02 2.82 -26.21
C ILE A 34 15.09 1.34 -25.80
N LEU A 35 14.04 0.82 -25.16
CA LEU A 35 13.90 -0.57 -24.73
C LEU A 35 13.32 -1.42 -25.86
N THR A 36 14.06 -1.50 -26.98
CA THR A 36 13.69 -2.31 -28.13
C THR A 36 13.53 -3.79 -27.73
N THR A 37 12.80 -4.56 -28.54
CA THR A 37 12.55 -6.00 -28.31
C THR A 37 13.85 -6.78 -28.09
N GLU A 38 14.94 -6.36 -28.72
CA GLU A 38 16.27 -6.96 -28.59
C GLU A 38 16.87 -6.75 -27.19
N ILE A 39 16.78 -5.54 -26.63
CA ILE A 39 17.24 -5.24 -25.27
C ILE A 39 16.35 -5.94 -24.23
N LYS A 40 15.04 -5.99 -24.46
CA LYS A 40 14.11 -6.77 -23.63
C LYS A 40 14.45 -8.26 -23.66
N ALA A 41 14.85 -8.81 -24.81
CA ALA A 41 15.27 -10.20 -24.93
C ALA A 41 16.60 -10.46 -24.20
N GLN A 42 17.59 -9.57 -24.30
CA GLN A 42 18.84 -9.66 -23.55
C GLN A 42 18.62 -9.58 -22.03
N LEU A 43 17.73 -8.69 -21.57
CA LEU A 43 17.31 -8.62 -20.17
C LEU A 43 16.62 -9.91 -19.72
N ALA A 44 15.72 -10.48 -20.52
CA ALA A 44 15.04 -11.73 -20.20
C ALA A 44 16.01 -12.93 -20.14
N GLU A 45 17.04 -12.96 -20.98
CA GLU A 45 18.09 -13.99 -20.94
C GLU A 45 18.94 -13.87 -19.67
N ILE A 46 19.33 -12.66 -19.29
CA ILE A 46 20.01 -12.39 -18.01
C ILE A 46 19.10 -12.81 -16.84
N ASP A 47 17.85 -12.35 -16.82
CA ASP A 47 16.90 -12.70 -15.75
C ASP A 47 16.71 -14.22 -15.65
N ALA A 48 16.67 -14.95 -16.77
CA ALA A 48 16.60 -16.41 -16.78
C ALA A 48 17.87 -17.07 -16.19
N GLU A 49 19.07 -16.53 -16.48
CA GLU A 49 20.33 -17.03 -15.92
C GLU A 49 20.40 -16.83 -14.40
N PHE A 50 19.80 -15.75 -13.88
CA PHE A 50 19.83 -15.40 -12.45
C PHE A 50 18.62 -15.91 -11.67
N ALA A 51 17.50 -16.23 -12.31
CA ALA A 51 16.33 -16.83 -11.67
C ALA A 51 16.70 -18.12 -10.93
N GLY A 52 17.36 -19.07 -11.61
CA GLY A 52 17.79 -20.33 -10.99
C GLY A 52 18.84 -20.15 -9.87
N LYS A 53 19.64 -19.08 -9.91
CA LYS A 53 20.65 -18.78 -8.87
C LYS A 53 20.03 -18.19 -7.60
N THR A 54 18.88 -17.53 -7.73
CA THR A 54 18.21 -16.84 -6.62
C THR A 54 17.07 -17.67 -6.02
N GLU A 55 16.49 -18.63 -6.76
CA GLU A 55 15.40 -19.49 -6.27
C GLU A 55 15.73 -20.20 -4.95
N ALA A 56 16.89 -20.87 -4.86
CA ALA A 56 17.29 -21.58 -3.65
C ALA A 56 17.53 -20.62 -2.46
N VAL A 57 18.10 -19.45 -2.73
CA VAL A 57 18.36 -18.42 -1.70
C VAL A 57 17.05 -17.80 -1.22
N ASN A 58 16.14 -17.47 -2.12
CA ASN A 58 14.83 -16.91 -1.82
C ASN A 58 13.96 -17.90 -1.04
N ALA A 59 14.01 -19.19 -1.38
CA ALA A 59 13.33 -20.24 -0.63
C ALA A 59 13.86 -20.30 0.82
N ASN A 60 15.18 -20.30 1.01
CA ASN A 60 15.79 -20.28 2.34
C ASN A 60 15.44 -19.01 3.14
N ILE A 61 15.42 -17.85 2.48
CA ILE A 61 14.99 -16.59 3.09
C ILE A 61 13.52 -16.67 3.52
N ALA A 62 12.62 -17.16 2.67
CA ALA A 62 11.20 -17.27 2.98
C ALA A 62 10.91 -18.21 4.15
N VAL A 63 11.65 -19.32 4.24
CA VAL A 63 11.57 -20.26 5.38
C VAL A 63 12.04 -19.58 6.66
N LEU A 64 13.25 -18.99 6.64
CA LEU A 64 13.80 -18.29 7.81
C LEU A 64 12.95 -17.10 8.25
N GLU A 65 12.39 -16.33 7.32
CA GLU A 65 11.48 -15.24 7.64
C GLU A 65 10.22 -15.75 8.35
N THR A 66 9.67 -16.87 7.90
CA THR A 66 8.49 -17.48 8.49
C THR A 66 8.78 -17.96 9.91
N GLU A 67 9.90 -18.66 10.10
CA GLU A 67 10.37 -19.13 11.40
C GLU A 67 10.63 -17.97 12.36
N VAL A 68 11.32 -16.92 11.92
CA VAL A 68 11.59 -15.73 12.74
C VAL A 68 10.30 -15.01 13.10
N LYS A 69 9.36 -14.85 12.16
CA LYS A 69 8.04 -14.23 12.43
C LYS A 69 7.27 -15.04 13.46
N GLN A 70 7.21 -16.37 13.34
CA GLN A 70 6.54 -17.24 14.30
C GLN A 70 7.20 -17.17 15.69
N ALA A 71 8.52 -17.29 15.77
CA ALA A 71 9.26 -17.19 17.02
C ALA A 71 9.08 -15.84 17.71
N VAL A 72 9.03 -14.74 16.96
CA VAL A 72 8.80 -13.38 17.51
C VAL A 72 7.36 -13.20 17.98
N VAL A 73 6.39 -13.82 17.31
CA VAL A 73 4.99 -13.85 17.77
C VAL A 73 4.84 -14.65 19.07
N GLU A 74 5.47 -15.82 19.18
CA GLU A 74 5.49 -16.64 20.40
C GLU A 74 6.22 -15.94 21.56
N HIS A 75 7.31 -15.25 21.27
CA HIS A 75 8.05 -14.46 22.25
C HIS A 75 7.26 -13.22 22.72
N GLY A 76 6.42 -12.63 21.86
CA GLY A 76 5.54 -11.52 22.22
C GLY A 76 6.23 -10.17 22.46
N THR A 77 7.49 -10.03 22.06
CA THR A 77 8.24 -8.76 22.13
C THR A 77 9.14 -8.59 20.91
N SER A 78 9.47 -7.35 20.54
CA SER A 78 10.39 -7.06 19.44
C SER A 78 11.81 -7.56 19.76
N VAL A 79 12.47 -8.16 18.77
CA VAL A 79 13.82 -8.73 18.89
C VAL A 79 14.76 -8.09 17.88
N LYS A 80 15.84 -7.48 18.38
CA LYS A 80 16.86 -6.82 17.56
C LYS A 80 18.07 -7.73 17.38
N GLY A 81 18.38 -8.09 16.14
CA GLY A 81 19.63 -8.70 15.74
C GLY A 81 20.70 -7.67 15.35
N THR A 82 21.85 -8.16 14.93
CA THR A 82 22.99 -7.32 14.52
C THR A 82 22.68 -6.48 13.27
N PHE A 83 21.92 -7.04 12.32
CA PHE A 83 21.61 -6.39 11.04
C PHE A 83 20.11 -6.19 10.77
N LEU A 84 19.24 -6.90 11.50
CA LEU A 84 17.79 -6.87 11.30
C LEU A 84 17.07 -6.71 12.64
N HIS A 85 15.87 -6.12 12.61
CA HIS A 85 15.03 -5.92 13.79
C HIS A 85 13.63 -6.43 13.49
N ALA A 86 13.20 -7.46 14.20
CA ALA A 86 11.84 -7.96 14.14
C ALA A 86 10.99 -7.18 15.14
N ILE A 87 10.06 -6.37 14.63
CA ILE A 87 9.17 -5.55 15.45
C ILE A 87 7.87 -6.31 15.68
N TRP A 88 7.61 -6.66 16.94
CA TRP A 88 6.33 -7.24 17.32
C TRP A 88 5.33 -6.13 17.60
N ASN A 89 4.22 -6.13 16.88
CA ASN A 89 3.08 -5.27 17.16
C ASN A 89 1.98 -6.12 17.78
N LYS A 90 1.43 -5.66 18.91
CA LYS A 90 0.23 -6.27 19.48
C LYS A 90 -0.89 -6.18 18.45
N GLY A 91 -1.56 -7.31 18.19
CA GLY A 91 -2.65 -7.40 17.21
C GLY A 91 -3.65 -6.26 17.40
N HIS A 92 -4.04 -5.63 16.29
CA HIS A 92 -4.96 -4.49 16.33
C HIS A 92 -6.35 -4.95 16.76
N VAL A 93 -6.88 -4.35 17.83
CA VAL A 93 -8.27 -4.58 18.26
C VAL A 93 -9.17 -3.64 17.47
N SER A 94 -9.86 -4.17 16.46
CA SER A 94 -10.94 -3.46 15.78
C SER A 94 -12.27 -3.77 16.45
N TRP A 95 -13.06 -2.74 16.71
CA TRP A 95 -14.42 -2.88 17.21
C TRP A 95 -15.42 -2.79 16.07
N ASP A 96 -16.53 -3.54 16.14
CA ASP A 96 -17.65 -3.36 15.23
C ASP A 96 -18.47 -2.13 15.67
N THR A 97 -18.27 -1.02 14.96
CA THR A 97 -18.95 0.25 15.24
C THR A 97 -20.47 0.12 15.18
N ARG A 98 -21.02 -0.74 14.31
CA ARG A 98 -22.48 -0.88 14.17
C ARG A 98 -23.09 -1.53 15.41
N SER A 99 -22.46 -2.56 15.94
CA SER A 99 -22.90 -3.22 17.16
C SER A 99 -22.75 -2.31 18.37
N LEU A 100 -21.65 -1.54 18.46
CA LEU A 100 -21.43 -0.58 19.54
C LEU A 100 -22.43 0.59 19.51
N ASP A 101 -22.73 1.14 18.33
CA ASP A 101 -23.74 2.19 18.18
C ASP A 101 -25.14 1.70 18.59
N GLY A 102 -25.49 0.44 18.28
CA GLY A 102 -26.74 -0.19 18.75
C GLY A 102 -26.79 -0.37 20.28
N TYR A 103 -25.66 -0.73 20.89
CA TYR A 103 -25.55 -0.87 22.35
C TYR A 103 -25.56 0.48 23.08
N ALA A 104 -25.04 1.53 22.45
CA ALA A 104 -25.05 2.89 22.98
C ALA A 104 -26.47 3.48 23.17
N VAL A 105 -27.50 2.89 22.55
CA VAL A 105 -28.91 3.26 22.80
C VAL A 105 -29.33 2.96 24.24
N ALA A 106 -28.88 1.82 24.80
CA ALA A 106 -29.13 1.45 26.18
C ALA A 106 -28.12 2.05 27.16
N HIS A 107 -26.92 2.39 26.68
CA HIS A 107 -25.83 2.99 27.47
C HIS A 107 -25.26 4.26 26.80
N PRO A 108 -25.92 5.42 26.95
CA PRO A 108 -25.51 6.67 26.30
C PRO A 108 -24.12 7.17 26.72
N GLU A 109 -23.60 6.70 27.86
CA GLU A 109 -22.25 6.99 28.34
C GLU A 109 -21.15 6.64 27.33
N LEU A 110 -21.38 5.65 26.46
CA LEU A 110 -20.44 5.24 25.40
C LEU A 110 -20.24 6.31 24.32
N LEU A 111 -21.24 7.15 24.08
CA LEU A 111 -21.15 8.22 23.08
C LEU A 111 -20.09 9.26 23.46
N SER A 112 -19.82 9.45 24.75
CA SER A 112 -18.78 10.37 25.24
C SER A 112 -17.35 9.93 24.89
N PHE A 113 -17.15 8.65 24.60
CA PHE A 113 -15.85 8.08 24.23
C PHE A 113 -15.65 7.97 22.72
N ARG A 114 -16.69 8.25 21.91
CA ARG A 114 -16.60 8.25 20.44
C ARG A 114 -15.79 9.45 19.99
N LYS A 115 -14.67 9.19 19.29
CA LYS A 115 -13.87 10.21 18.61
C LYS A 115 -14.19 10.15 17.11
N GLU A 116 -14.77 11.21 16.58
CA GLU A 116 -14.98 11.36 15.14
C GLU A 116 -13.80 12.14 14.56
N GLY A 117 -13.18 11.58 13.52
CA GLY A 117 -12.10 12.25 12.80
C GLY A 117 -12.62 13.35 11.87
N GLU A 118 -11.73 14.21 11.38
CA GLU A 118 -12.12 15.22 10.41
C GLU A 118 -12.64 14.57 9.11
N PRO A 119 -13.71 15.12 8.50
CA PRO A 119 -14.23 14.61 7.25
C PRO A 119 -13.15 14.70 6.16
N SER A 120 -12.90 13.60 5.48
CA SER A 120 -11.96 13.53 4.35
C SER A 120 -12.70 13.26 3.04
N VAL A 121 -12.23 13.88 1.96
CA VAL A 121 -12.78 13.67 0.62
C VAL A 121 -11.75 12.93 -0.22
N SER A 122 -12.15 11.81 -0.80
CA SER A 122 -11.35 11.08 -1.80
C SER A 122 -11.87 11.42 -3.19
N LEU A 123 -11.01 11.96 -4.05
CA LEU A 123 -11.33 12.25 -5.45
C LEU A 123 -11.16 10.97 -6.29
N ARG A 124 -12.18 10.60 -7.05
CA ARG A 124 -12.17 9.44 -7.96
C ARG A 124 -12.54 9.91 -9.37
N LYS A 125 -11.96 9.29 -10.40
CA LYS A 125 -12.39 9.50 -11.80
C LYS A 125 -13.80 8.90 -11.97
N VAL A 126 -14.68 9.61 -12.66
CA VAL A 126 -16.01 9.14 -13.10
C VAL A 126 -15.91 8.61 -14.51
#